data_AF-A0A1Q6GLI4-F1
#
_entry.id   AF-A0A1Q6GLI4-F1
#
_cell.length_a   1.000
_cell.length_b   1.000
_cell.length_c   1.000
_cell.angle_alpha   90.00
_cell.angle_beta   90.00
_cell.angle_gamma   90.00
#
_symmetry.space_group_name_H-M   'P 1'
#
loop_
_entity.id
_entity.type
_entity.pdbx_description
1 polymer ?
#
loop_
_entity_poly.entity_id
_entity_poly.type
_entity_poly.pdbx_seq_one_letter_code
_entity_poly.pdbx_strand_id
1 'polypeptide(L)'
;MINIIDCFLKELEVEHTVGYTKELYEHHPYKNNFYGLSLILSEYSLKTYGIKIDSKNLSQLSFPCILHIGNDFVVARALQDKILEFWEHDRLKKSSVEEVEERWDGCALVAEYSEDASEADYHAHKKMR
;
A
#
# COMPACT_ATOMS: atom_id res chain seq x y z
N MET A 1 -15.70 4.84 -1.63
CA MET A 1 -15.01 3.54 -1.70
C MET A 1 -13.57 3.81 -1.36
N ILE A 2 -13.02 3.11 -0.38
CA ILE A 2 -11.62 3.25 0.05
C ILE A 2 -10.77 2.46 -0.96
N ASN A 3 -9.73 3.08 -1.51
CA ASN A 3 -8.83 2.42 -2.45
C ASN A 3 -7.57 1.90 -1.74
N ILE A 4 -6.68 1.23 -2.49
CA ILE A 4 -5.48 0.62 -1.93
C ILE A 4 -4.50 1.64 -1.34
N ILE A 5 -4.43 2.86 -1.91
CA ILE A 5 -3.59 3.96 -1.43
C ILE A 5 -4.14 4.48 -0.10
N ASP A 6 -5.45 4.67 0.02
CA ASP A 6 -6.07 5.06 1.29
C ASP A 6 -5.75 4.03 2.40
N CYS A 7 -5.88 2.73 2.09
CA CYS A 7 -5.52 1.69 3.06
C CYS A 7 -4.05 1.76 3.45
N PHE A 8 -3.16 1.97 2.49
CA PHE A 8 -1.72 1.99 2.74
C PHE A 8 -1.31 3.19 3.58
N LEU A 9 -1.80 4.39 3.24
CA LEU A 9 -1.55 5.61 4.00
C LEU A 9 -2.09 5.51 5.43
N LYS A 10 -3.25 4.86 5.65
CA LYS A 10 -3.76 4.59 7.00
C LYS A 10 -2.86 3.68 7.82
N GLU A 11 -2.36 2.59 7.23
CA GLU A 11 -1.45 1.67 7.94
C GLU A 11 -0.08 2.31 8.24
N LEU A 12 0.32 3.30 7.45
CA LEU A 12 1.50 4.12 7.68
C LEU A 12 1.25 5.33 8.59
N GLU A 13 0.01 5.52 9.06
CA GLU A 13 -0.41 6.66 9.87
C GLU A 13 -0.17 8.04 9.21
N VAL A 14 -0.15 8.08 7.86
CA VAL A 14 0.01 9.31 7.09
C VAL A 14 -1.31 10.06 7.01
N GLU A 15 -1.32 11.33 7.41
CA GLU A 15 -2.50 12.18 7.34
C GLU A 15 -2.95 12.41 5.88
N HIS A 16 -4.19 12.03 5.58
CA HIS A 16 -4.81 12.22 4.26
C HIS A 16 -6.34 12.31 4.33
N THR A 17 -6.95 12.77 3.24
CA THR A 17 -8.39 12.84 3.01
C THR A 17 -8.81 11.87 1.91
N VAL A 18 -9.81 11.04 2.21
CA VAL A 18 -10.32 10.02 1.26
C VAL A 18 -10.80 10.62 -0.06
N GLY A 19 -11.26 11.88 -0.06
CA GLY A 19 -11.69 12.57 -1.28
C GLY A 19 -10.52 12.82 -2.22
N TYR A 20 -9.46 13.46 -1.71
CA TYR A 20 -8.25 13.76 -2.47
C TYR A 20 -7.55 12.49 -2.96
N THR A 21 -7.34 11.50 -2.08
CA THR A 21 -6.72 10.23 -2.47
C THR A 21 -7.48 9.53 -3.59
N LYS A 22 -8.82 9.54 -3.51
CA LYS A 22 -9.67 8.92 -4.52
C LYS A 22 -9.54 9.62 -5.86
N GLU A 23 -9.58 10.95 -5.90
CA GLU A 23 -9.41 11.70 -7.14
C GLU A 23 -8.03 11.45 -7.76
N LEU A 24 -6.98 11.48 -6.93
CA LEU A 24 -5.62 11.22 -7.38
C LEU A 24 -5.48 9.80 -7.96
N TYR A 25 -6.02 8.80 -7.28
CA TYR A 25 -5.99 7.41 -7.73
C TYR A 25 -6.81 7.18 -9.01
N GLU A 26 -8.02 7.73 -9.10
CA GLU A 26 -8.92 7.49 -10.23
C GLU A 26 -8.40 8.10 -11.54
N HIS A 27 -7.80 9.29 -11.47
CA HIS A 27 -7.26 10.01 -12.62
C HIS A 27 -5.85 9.55 -13.04
N HIS A 28 -5.17 8.72 -12.24
CA HIS A 28 -3.80 8.29 -12.56
C HIS A 28 -3.78 7.22 -13.67
N PRO A 29 -3.06 7.43 -14.79
CA PRO A 29 -3.10 6.54 -15.96
C PRO A 29 -2.50 5.15 -15.69
N TYR A 30 -1.64 5.02 -14.68
CA TYR A 30 -0.91 3.79 -14.35
C TYR A 30 -1.36 3.13 -13.03
N LYS A 31 -2.56 3.43 -12.53
CA LYS A 31 -3.05 2.98 -11.20
C LYS A 31 -3.07 1.45 -10.96
N ASN A 32 -2.95 0.66 -12.03
CA ASN A 32 -2.96 -0.81 -11.97
C ASN A 32 -1.56 -1.44 -12.03
N ASN A 33 -0.49 -0.70 -11.71
CA ASN A 33 0.86 -1.26 -11.58
C ASN A 33 1.65 -0.56 -10.47
N PHE A 34 2.74 -1.19 -10.01
CA PHE A 34 3.57 -0.65 -8.93
C PHE A 34 4.15 0.73 -9.24
N TYR A 35 4.47 1.02 -10.51
CA TYR A 35 4.99 2.33 -10.90
C TYR A 35 3.94 3.43 -10.66
N GLY A 36 2.70 3.22 -11.08
CA GLY A 36 1.63 4.19 -10.81
C GLY A 36 1.33 4.34 -9.33
N LEU A 37 1.33 3.25 -8.56
CA LEU A 37 1.18 3.33 -7.11
C LEU A 37 2.31 4.13 -6.46
N SER A 38 3.56 3.93 -6.89
CA SER A 38 4.71 4.68 -6.38
C SER A 38 4.62 6.18 -6.70
N LEU A 39 4.15 6.56 -7.89
CA LEU A 39 3.96 7.96 -8.26
C LEU A 39 2.88 8.62 -7.42
N ILE A 40 1.74 7.96 -7.23
CA ILE A 40 0.67 8.47 -6.36
C ILE A 40 1.18 8.68 -4.93
N LEU A 41 1.95 7.73 -4.39
CA LEU A 41 2.50 7.85 -3.03
C LEU A 41 3.54 8.98 -2.92
N SER A 42 4.25 9.30 -4.00
CA SER A 42 5.20 10.41 -4.01
C SER A 42 4.54 11.78 -3.86
N GLU A 43 3.26 11.93 -4.23
CA GLU A 43 2.47 13.15 -3.99
C GLU A 43 2.24 13.40 -2.48
N TYR A 44 2.38 12.37 -1.65
CA TYR A 44 2.34 12.46 -0.19
C TYR A 44 3.74 12.60 0.43
N SER A 45 4.76 12.92 -0.37
CA SER A 45 6.18 12.90 0.04
C SER A 45 6.65 11.55 0.59
N LEU A 46 5.95 10.47 0.22
CA LEU A 46 6.27 9.12 0.66
C LEU A 46 7.13 8.42 -0.39
N LYS A 47 8.39 8.18 -0.04
CA LYS A 47 9.34 7.49 -0.91
C LYS A 47 9.08 5.99 -0.83
N THR A 48 9.03 5.34 -2.00
CA THR A 48 8.80 3.90 -2.10
C THR A 48 9.86 3.21 -2.95
N TYR A 49 10.06 1.92 -2.68
CA TYR A 49 10.95 1.05 -3.44
C TYR A 49 10.20 -0.18 -3.93
N GLY A 50 10.22 -0.38 -5.24
CA GLY A 50 9.81 -1.64 -5.84
C GLY A 50 10.91 -2.67 -5.64
N ILE A 51 10.58 -3.80 -5.02
CA ILE A 51 11.51 -4.90 -4.76
C ILE A 51 10.99 -6.20 -5.37
N LYS A 52 11.93 -7.07 -5.75
CA LYS A 52 11.67 -8.42 -6.24
C LYS A 52 12.39 -9.42 -5.35
N ILE A 53 11.65 -10.37 -4.79
CA ILE A 53 12.17 -11.45 -3.95
C ILE A 53 11.93 -12.78 -4.65
N ASP A 54 12.98 -13.36 -5.22
CA ASP A 54 12.90 -14.60 -6.00
C ASP A 54 12.52 -15.80 -5.13
N SER A 55 12.98 -15.84 -3.87
CA SER A 55 12.62 -16.91 -2.94
C SER A 55 11.18 -16.82 -2.44
N LYS A 56 10.47 -15.72 -2.76
CA LYS A 56 9.13 -15.38 -2.27
C LYS A 56 8.98 -15.49 -0.75
N ASN A 57 10.05 -15.28 0.01
CA ASN A 57 10.00 -15.38 1.47
C ASN A 57 9.47 -14.06 2.04
N LEU A 58 8.23 -14.06 2.53
CA LEU A 58 7.57 -12.85 3.06
C LEU A 58 8.28 -12.27 4.29
N SER A 59 9.05 -13.09 5.02
CA SER A 59 9.80 -12.64 6.20
C SER A 59 10.95 -11.69 5.87
N GLN A 60 11.31 -11.56 4.58
CA GLN A 60 12.33 -10.62 4.11
C GLN A 60 11.78 -9.20 3.88
N LEU A 61 10.45 -9.02 3.97
CA LEU A 61 9.80 -7.74 3.77
C LEU A 61 9.69 -6.95 5.07
N SER A 62 9.67 -5.63 4.91
CA SER A 62 9.22 -4.71 5.93
C SER A 62 7.73 -4.45 5.76
N PHE A 63 6.99 -4.41 6.86
CA PHE A 63 5.55 -4.11 6.88
C PHE A 63 5.30 -2.72 7.52
N PRO A 64 4.27 -1.98 7.08
CA PRO A 64 3.34 -2.33 6.02
C PRO A 64 3.97 -2.17 4.61
N CYS A 65 3.52 -2.97 3.65
CA CYS A 65 3.92 -2.86 2.23
C CYS A 65 2.77 -3.26 1.29
N ILE A 66 2.88 -2.92 0.00
CA ILE A 66 1.91 -3.34 -1.02
C ILE A 66 2.46 -4.58 -1.74
N LEU A 67 1.66 -5.63 -1.83
CA LEU A 67 1.98 -6.87 -2.55
C LEU A 67 1.08 -7.02 -3.78
N HIS A 68 1.58 -7.69 -4.81
CA HIS A 68 0.76 -8.16 -5.92
C HIS A 68 0.54 -9.68 -5.80
N ILE A 69 -0.68 -10.06 -5.41
CA ILE A 69 -1.03 -11.45 -5.14
C ILE A 69 -2.09 -11.90 -6.16
N GLY A 70 -1.74 -12.86 -7.01
CA GLY A 70 -2.58 -13.26 -8.12
C GLY A 70 -2.76 -12.14 -9.13
N ASN A 71 -3.96 -11.54 -9.17
CA ASN A 71 -4.33 -10.46 -10.10
C ASN A 71 -4.66 -9.14 -9.39
N ASP A 72 -4.33 -9.00 -8.12
CA ASP A 72 -4.75 -7.87 -7.31
C ASP A 72 -3.63 -7.33 -6.41
N PHE A 73 -3.75 -6.06 -6.05
CA PHE A 73 -2.86 -5.39 -5.10
C PHE A 73 -3.48 -5.42 -3.70
N VAL A 74 -2.68 -5.81 -2.71
CA VAL A 74 -3.08 -5.84 -1.30
C VAL A 74 -2.11 -5.03 -0.45
N VAL A 75 -2.59 -4.48 0.66
CA VAL A 75 -1.73 -3.87 1.68
C VAL A 75 -1.44 -4.92 2.74
N ALA A 76 -0.24 -5.46 2.73
CA ALA A 76 0.25 -6.33 3.78
C ALA A 76 0.59 -5.48 5.02
N ARG A 77 -0.06 -5.81 6.13
CA ARG A 77 -0.04 -5.02 7.36
C ARG A 77 0.97 -5.54 8.37
N ALA A 78 0.93 -6.84 8.63
CA ALA A 78 1.78 -7.48 9.62
C ALA A 78 1.89 -8.98 9.36
N LEU A 79 3.04 -9.54 9.73
CA LEU A 79 3.29 -10.98 9.73
C LEU A 79 3.55 -11.44 11.16
N GLN A 80 2.68 -12.29 11.70
CA GLN A 80 2.78 -12.84 13.06
C GLN A 80 2.43 -14.32 13.06
N ASP A 81 3.24 -15.16 13.71
CA ASP A 81 2.99 -16.61 13.83
C ASP A 81 2.66 -17.31 12.50
N LYS A 82 3.38 -16.95 11.42
CA LYS A 82 3.15 -17.42 10.04
C LYS A 82 1.78 -17.09 9.45
N ILE A 83 1.08 -16.11 10.02
CA ILE A 83 -0.15 -15.56 9.49
C ILE A 83 0.13 -14.15 9.00
N LEU A 84 -0.15 -13.91 7.72
CA LEU A 84 -0.14 -12.57 7.15
C LEU A 84 -1.50 -11.91 7.34
N GLU A 85 -1.52 -10.74 7.96
CA GLU A 85 -2.66 -9.82 7.95
C GLU A 85 -2.53 -8.85 6.79
N PHE A 86 -3.57 -8.71 5.98
CA PHE A 86 -3.55 -7.81 4.83
C PHE A 86 -4.94 -7.25 4.50
N TRP A 87 -4.97 -6.07 3.90
CA TRP A 87 -6.18 -5.47 3.36
C TRP A 87 -6.34 -5.81 1.89
N GLU A 88 -7.50 -6.37 1.55
CA GLU A 88 -7.93 -6.61 0.18
C GLU A 88 -9.34 -6.04 0.03
N HIS A 89 -9.54 -5.12 -0.92
CA HIS A 89 -10.84 -4.46 -1.15
C HIS A 89 -11.48 -3.87 0.12
N ASP A 90 -10.71 -3.13 0.94
CA ASP A 90 -11.17 -2.52 2.22
C ASP A 90 -11.64 -3.53 3.28
N ARG A 91 -11.22 -4.80 3.14
CA ARG A 91 -11.48 -5.86 4.13
C ARG A 91 -10.17 -6.40 4.67
N LEU A 92 -10.05 -6.43 5.99
CA LEU A 92 -8.93 -7.09 6.66
C LEU A 92 -9.10 -8.60 6.53
N LYS A 93 -8.08 -9.27 6.00
CA LYS A 93 -7.99 -10.71 5.83
C LYS A 93 -6.76 -11.25 6.56
N LYS A 94 -6.82 -12.55 6.83
CA LYS A 94 -5.70 -13.32 7.38
C LYS A 94 -5.56 -14.60 6.57
N SER A 95 -4.33 -14.91 6.17
CA SER A 95 -3.98 -16.15 5.47
C SER A 95 -2.64 -16.67 5.98
N SER A 96 -2.38 -17.96 5.82
CA SER A 96 -1.06 -18.49 6.15
C SER A 96 -0.01 -17.95 5.17
N VAL A 97 1.24 -17.86 5.63
CA VAL A 97 2.37 -17.49 4.78
C VAL A 97 2.44 -18.43 3.57
N GLU A 98 2.26 -19.73 3.76
CA GLU A 98 2.35 -20.70 2.67
C GLU A 98 1.34 -20.39 1.55
N GLU A 99 0.07 -20.12 1.90
CA GLU A 99 -0.97 -19.77 0.92
C GLU A 99 -0.66 -18.45 0.18
N VAL A 100 -0.05 -17.49 0.87
CA VAL A 100 0.28 -16.20 0.27
C VAL A 100 1.48 -16.33 -0.65
N GLU A 101 2.54 -17.01 -0.23
CA GLU A 101 3.78 -17.19 -1.02
C GLU A 101 3.54 -17.93 -2.34
N GLU A 102 2.59 -18.87 -2.37
CA GLU A 102 2.17 -19.56 -3.59
C GLU A 102 1.56 -18.60 -4.62
N ARG A 103 0.75 -17.63 -4.15
CA ARG A 103 0.01 -16.68 -4.99
C ARG A 103 0.76 -15.39 -5.26
N TRP A 104 1.71 -15.05 -4.40
CA TRP A 104 2.53 -13.85 -4.52
C TRP A 104 3.49 -14.00 -5.69
N ASP A 105 3.60 -12.98 -6.52
CA ASP A 105 4.52 -12.99 -7.66
C ASP A 105 5.98 -12.69 -7.25
N GLY A 106 6.24 -12.36 -5.99
CA GLY A 106 7.54 -11.96 -5.46
C GLY A 106 7.82 -10.46 -5.56
N CYS A 107 6.91 -9.66 -6.10
CA CYS A 107 7.03 -8.21 -6.22
C CYS A 107 6.34 -7.50 -5.04
N ALA A 108 7.01 -6.53 -4.44
CA ALA A 108 6.43 -5.69 -3.40
C ALA A 108 6.81 -4.21 -3.61
N LEU A 109 5.98 -3.32 -3.08
CA LEU A 109 6.29 -1.91 -2.93
C LEU A 109 6.38 -1.59 -1.44
N VAL A 110 7.58 -1.22 -1.01
CA VAL A 110 7.89 -0.93 0.39
C VAL A 110 8.09 0.56 0.56
N ALA A 111 7.51 1.12 1.62
CA ALA A 111 7.73 2.52 2.00
C ALA A 111 9.07 2.68 2.71
N GLU A 112 9.81 3.73 2.37
CA GLU A 112 10.88 4.26 3.22
C GLU A 112 10.23 5.19 4.25
N TYR A 113 10.60 5.05 5.53
CA TYR A 113 10.15 5.98 6.55
C TYR A 113 10.55 7.41 6.16
N SER A 114 9.59 8.33 6.13
CA SER A 114 9.79 9.74 5.81
C SER A 114 9.05 10.58 6.85
N GLU A 115 9.77 11.37 7.63
CA GLU A 115 9.19 12.27 8.65
C GLU A 115 8.29 13.36 8.04
N ASP A 116 8.45 13.64 6.74
CA ASP A 116 7.70 14.67 6.02
C ASP A 116 6.46 14.12 5.29
N ALA A 117 6.15 12.82 5.42
CA ALA A 117 5.04 12.20 4.70
C ALA A 117 3.68 12.74 5.16
N SER A 118 2.98 13.43 4.26
CA SER A 118 1.66 14.01 4.48
C SER A 118 0.99 14.39 3.17
N GLU A 119 -0.34 14.45 3.15
CA GLU A 119 -1.06 15.04 2.02
C GLU A 119 -0.72 16.52 1.85
N ALA A 120 -0.37 16.92 0.61
CA ALA A 120 -0.23 18.32 0.27
C ALA A 120 -1.53 19.09 0.56
N ASP A 121 -1.43 20.20 1.29
CA ASP A 121 -2.58 21.04 1.69
C ASP A 121 -3.64 20.33 2.55
N TYR A 122 -3.28 19.27 3.29
CA TYR A 122 -4.18 18.52 4.20
C TYR A 122 -5.13 19.42 5.01
N HIS A 123 -4.61 20.50 5.60
CA HIS A 123 -5.41 21.43 6.41
C HIS A 123 -6.45 22.24 5.62
N ALA A 124 -6.22 22.50 4.33
CA ALA A 124 -7.19 23.17 3.46
C ALA A 124 -8.30 22.19 3.06
N HIS A 125 -7.94 20.97 2.66
CA HIS A 125 -8.90 19.93 2.28
C HIS A 125 -9.79 19.48 3.44
N LYS A 126 -9.26 19.45 4.67
CA LYS A 126 -10.02 19.14 5.88
C LYS A 126 -11.11 20.17 6.21
N LYS A 127 -10.92 21.45 5.83
CA LYS A 127 -11.87 22.55 6.12
C LYS A 127 -13.01 22.66 5.11
N MET A 128 -12.87 22.08 3.92
CA MET A 128 -13.89 22.11 2.86
C MET A 128 -14.96 21.01 2.99
N ARG A 129 -15.05 20.38 4.18
CA ARG A 129 -15.86 19.18 4.40
C ARG A 129 -16.92 19.39 5.48
#